data_AF-A0A539DTC7-F1
#
_entry.id   AF-A0A539DTC7-F1
#
_cell.length_a   1.000
_cell.length_b   1.000
_cell.length_c   1.000
_cell.angle_alpha   90.00
_cell.angle_beta   90.00
_cell.angle_gamma   90.00
#
_symmetry.space_group_name_H-M   'P 1'
#
loop_
_entity.id
_entity.type
_entity.pdbx_description
1 polymer ?
#
loop_
_entity_poly.entity_id
_entity_poly.type
_entity_poly.pdbx_seq_one_letter_code
_entity_poly.pdbx_strand_id
1 'polypeptide(L)'
;MKKWLLVLSALVVTTCVALALIAASDTTTAVAGTAQQKHVELIMPVGPKGGATPLVGPIPPNGSGWHELYPAFCATSVQDDYEDNGDGVVSACDRIKLSGVLYHIVWAGPTYWTTCSPTPGGPGTTVIFEPTNPTTGENPICEIWHEVYPEFCRQIHIDSWIDNGDGHLTVCDVVDVQDPTGLPPNYYHIDRIECDITIEEVIVPVAPSTWSKIKSAIGSIF
;
A
#
# COMPACT_ATOMS: atom_id res chain seq x y z
N MET A 1 -67.15 -18.04 -50.65
CA MET A 1 -65.75 -17.76 -50.30
C MET A 1 -65.42 -16.33 -50.73
N LYS A 2 -64.91 -15.48 -49.81
CA LYS A 2 -64.64 -14.02 -49.93
C LYS A 2 -65.93 -13.17 -50.05
N LYS A 3 -66.11 -11.99 -49.45
CA LYS A 3 -65.44 -11.18 -48.41
C LYS A 3 -66.45 -10.05 -48.04
N TRP A 4 -66.59 -9.75 -46.73
CA TRP A 4 -66.75 -8.42 -46.13
C TRP A 4 -68.08 -7.63 -46.24
N LEU A 5 -68.73 -7.36 -45.10
CA LEU A 5 -68.73 -6.04 -44.41
C LEU A 5 -69.58 -6.14 -43.14
N LEU A 6 -69.01 -5.90 -41.97
CA LEU A 6 -69.76 -5.42 -40.80
C LEU A 6 -68.82 -4.56 -39.95
N VAL A 7 -69.26 -3.32 -39.78
CA VAL A 7 -68.66 -2.23 -39.01
C VAL A 7 -69.15 -2.32 -37.56
N LEU A 8 -68.45 -1.62 -36.66
CA LEU A 8 -68.68 -1.37 -35.22
C LEU A 8 -68.10 -2.47 -34.31
N SER A 9 -67.38 -2.19 -33.22
CA SER A 9 -67.26 -0.97 -32.42
C SER A 9 -66.14 -1.16 -31.37
N ALA A 10 -65.44 -0.06 -31.05
CA ALA A 10 -64.88 0.29 -29.74
C ALA A 10 -64.28 -0.81 -28.84
N LEU A 11 -62.96 -0.81 -28.68
CA LEU A 11 -62.31 -0.52 -27.39
C LEU A 11 -60.80 -0.38 -27.59
N VAL A 12 -60.29 0.83 -27.39
CA VAL A 12 -58.87 1.10 -27.24
C VAL A 12 -58.46 0.56 -25.87
N VAL A 13 -57.80 -0.60 -25.85
CA VAL A 13 -57.03 -1.06 -24.69
C VAL A 13 -55.59 -1.19 -25.16
N THR A 14 -54.88 -0.08 -25.10
CA THR A 14 -53.43 -0.04 -25.27
C THR A 14 -52.80 -0.68 -24.04
N THR A 15 -52.49 -1.97 -24.11
CA THR A 15 -51.57 -2.61 -23.17
C THR A 15 -50.15 -2.13 -23.47
N CYS A 16 -49.77 -0.99 -22.88
CA CYS A 16 -48.37 -0.62 -22.76
C CYS A 16 -47.73 -1.55 -21.72
N VAL A 17 -46.88 -2.44 -22.21
CA VAL A 17 -45.97 -3.29 -21.43
C VAL A 17 -45.02 -2.36 -20.67
N ALA A 18 -45.30 -2.07 -19.39
CA ALA A 18 -44.31 -1.53 -18.47
C ALA A 18 -43.55 -2.73 -17.88
N LEU A 19 -42.52 -3.17 -18.62
CA LEU A 19 -41.51 -4.08 -18.09
C LEU A 19 -40.74 -3.30 -17.02
N ALA A 20 -41.17 -3.41 -15.76
CA ALA A 20 -40.40 -2.93 -14.63
C ALA A 20 -39.13 -3.78 -14.53
N LEU A 21 -38.05 -3.34 -15.19
CA LEU A 21 -36.71 -3.75 -14.80
C LEU A 21 -36.49 -3.23 -13.38
N ILE A 22 -36.70 -4.09 -12.39
CA ILE A 22 -36.15 -3.89 -11.06
C ILE A 22 -34.65 -4.11 -11.21
N ALA A 23 -33.94 -3.06 -11.65
CA ALA A 23 -32.53 -2.95 -11.40
C ALA A 23 -32.42 -2.69 -9.88
N ALA A 24 -32.12 -3.75 -9.14
CA ALA A 24 -31.58 -3.61 -7.80
C ALA A 24 -30.28 -2.80 -7.95
N SER A 25 -30.36 -1.48 -7.75
CA SER A 25 -29.17 -0.69 -7.52
C SER A 25 -28.71 -1.07 -6.13
N ASP A 26 -27.66 -1.87 -6.05
CA ASP A 26 -26.92 -2.13 -4.83
C ASP A 26 -26.65 -0.79 -4.15
N THR A 27 -27.43 -0.48 -3.11
CA THR A 27 -27.01 0.47 -2.09
C THR A 27 -25.96 -0.24 -1.27
N THR A 28 -24.73 -0.30 -1.80
CA THR A 28 -23.55 -0.43 -0.96
C THR A 28 -23.46 0.86 -0.17
N THR A 29 -24.06 0.86 1.02
CA THR A 29 -23.59 1.69 2.13
C THR A 29 -22.09 1.50 2.18
N ALA A 30 -21.34 2.56 1.85
CA ALA A 30 -19.91 2.60 2.09
C ALA A 30 -19.72 2.47 3.60
N VAL A 31 -19.52 1.23 4.05
CA VAL A 31 -18.89 0.98 5.34
C VAL A 31 -17.54 1.68 5.23
N ALA A 32 -17.25 2.59 6.15
CA ALA A 32 -15.93 3.17 6.30
C ALA A 32 -14.97 2.01 6.66
N GLY A 33 -14.50 1.30 5.65
CA GLY A 33 -13.33 0.46 5.75
C GLY A 33 -12.15 1.40 5.89
N THR A 34 -11.35 1.22 6.94
CA THR A 34 -9.98 1.71 6.93
C THR A 34 -9.32 1.21 5.64
N ALA A 35 -8.81 2.12 4.81
CA ALA A 35 -8.09 1.75 3.61
C ALA A 35 -6.94 0.80 4.02
N GLN A 36 -6.82 -0.33 3.35
CA GLN A 36 -5.76 -1.28 3.64
C GLN A 36 -4.42 -0.67 3.24
N GLN A 37 -3.48 -0.58 4.18
CA GLN A 37 -2.11 -0.15 3.92
C GLN A 37 -1.39 -1.15 3.02
N LYS A 38 -0.53 -0.65 2.13
CA LYS A 38 0.43 -1.45 1.37
C LYS A 38 1.84 -0.96 1.64
N HIS A 39 2.77 -1.90 1.74
CA HIS A 39 4.21 -1.61 1.80
C HIS A 39 4.79 -1.92 0.43
N VAL A 40 5.43 -0.94 -0.19
CA VAL A 40 5.95 -1.07 -1.55
C VAL A 40 7.38 -0.55 -1.65
N GLU A 41 8.21 -1.30 -2.35
CA GLU A 41 9.58 -0.92 -2.69
C GLU A 41 9.68 -0.48 -4.16
N LEU A 42 10.56 0.48 -4.43
CA LEU A 42 10.83 0.93 -5.79
C LEU A 42 11.70 -0.11 -6.51
N ILE A 43 11.25 -0.57 -7.68
CA ILE A 43 12.05 -1.44 -8.55
C ILE A 43 13.08 -0.59 -9.29
N MET A 44 14.21 -0.31 -8.63
CA MET A 44 15.32 0.41 -9.24
C MET A 44 16.01 -0.43 -10.32
N PRO A 45 16.49 0.16 -11.44
CA PRO A 45 17.47 -0.48 -12.29
C PRO A 45 18.82 -0.54 -11.55
N VAL A 46 19.00 -1.57 -10.72
CA VAL A 46 20.24 -2.08 -10.11
C VAL A 46 21.38 -1.04 -10.00
N GLY A 47 21.31 -0.18 -8.99
CA GLY A 47 22.43 0.68 -8.56
C GLY A 47 23.27 0.02 -7.45
N PRO A 48 24.51 0.47 -7.19
CA PRO A 48 25.45 -0.20 -6.30
C PRO A 48 24.90 -0.36 -4.88
N LYS A 49 24.81 -1.61 -4.42
CA LYS A 49 24.54 -1.98 -3.02
C LYS A 49 25.76 -1.61 -2.18
N GLY A 50 25.67 -0.59 -1.34
CA GLY A 50 26.72 -0.31 -0.35
C GLY A 50 27.02 1.14 0.01
N GLY A 51 26.07 2.05 -0.12
CA GLY A 51 26.16 3.37 0.53
C GLY A 51 25.10 3.48 1.62
N ALA A 52 25.34 4.31 2.64
CA ALA A 52 24.28 4.82 3.51
C ALA A 52 23.20 5.44 2.61
N THR A 53 22.13 4.69 2.34
CA THR A 53 21.04 5.13 1.49
C THR A 53 20.37 6.28 2.23
N PRO A 54 20.09 7.41 1.56
CA PRO A 54 19.39 8.49 2.22
C PRO A 54 18.04 7.94 2.72
N LEU A 55 17.68 8.31 3.95
CA LEU A 55 16.38 8.00 4.57
C LEU A 55 15.19 8.35 3.67
N VAL A 56 15.42 9.23 2.68
CA VAL A 56 14.44 9.75 1.73
C VAL A 56 15.08 9.81 0.33
N GLY A 57 14.47 9.16 -0.66
CA GLY A 57 14.95 9.11 -2.05
C GLY A 57 14.42 10.26 -2.93
N PRO A 58 15.03 10.50 -4.11
CA PRO A 58 14.47 11.42 -5.10
C PRO A 58 13.13 10.88 -5.64
N ILE A 59 12.23 11.78 -6.04
CA ILE A 59 10.94 11.42 -6.64
C ILE A 59 11.17 10.60 -7.94
N PRO A 60 10.71 9.34 -8.02
CA PRO A 60 10.89 8.51 -9.20
C PRO A 60 10.08 9.03 -10.38
N PRO A 61 10.55 8.87 -11.63
CA PRO A 61 9.79 9.29 -12.80
C PRO A 61 8.56 8.40 -13.03
N ASN A 62 7.53 8.94 -13.69
CA ASN A 62 6.40 8.13 -14.16
C ASN A 62 6.89 7.00 -15.09
N GLY A 63 6.28 5.83 -14.97
CA GLY A 63 6.73 4.57 -15.57
C GLY A 63 7.60 3.72 -14.65
N SER A 64 7.99 4.22 -13.47
CA SER A 64 8.75 3.44 -12.48
C SER A 64 7.93 2.26 -11.97
N GLY A 65 8.57 1.11 -11.80
CA GLY A 65 7.96 -0.09 -11.25
C GLY A 65 8.03 -0.09 -9.74
N TRP A 66 6.99 -0.59 -9.08
CA TRP A 66 6.91 -0.76 -7.63
C TRP A 66 6.54 -2.20 -7.31
N HIS A 67 7.23 -2.79 -6.33
CA HIS A 67 7.02 -4.14 -5.86
C HIS A 67 6.35 -4.11 -4.48
N GLU A 68 5.23 -4.81 -4.34
CA GLU A 68 4.48 -4.90 -3.09
C GLU A 68 5.12 -5.94 -2.17
N LEU A 69 5.50 -5.51 -0.97
CA LEU A 69 6.02 -6.35 0.10
C LEU A 69 4.89 -6.89 0.99
N TYR A 70 3.83 -6.10 1.19
CA TYR A 70 2.65 -6.47 1.97
C TYR A 70 1.42 -5.71 1.47
N PRO A 71 0.21 -6.31 1.47
CA PRO A 71 -0.14 -7.69 1.85
C PRO A 71 0.14 -8.75 0.78
N ALA A 72 0.22 -8.39 -0.50
CA ALA A 72 0.43 -9.32 -1.59
C ALA A 72 1.88 -9.26 -2.07
N PHE A 73 2.78 -9.94 -1.35
CA PHE A 73 4.19 -10.06 -1.70
C PHE A 73 4.36 -10.48 -3.18
N CYS A 74 5.28 -9.86 -3.92
CA CYS A 74 5.51 -10.05 -5.36
C CYS A 74 4.47 -9.43 -6.32
N ALA A 75 3.43 -8.74 -5.84
CA ALA A 75 2.60 -7.94 -6.74
C ALA A 75 3.41 -6.74 -7.26
N THR A 76 3.17 -6.34 -8.51
CA THR A 76 3.86 -5.19 -9.11
C THR A 76 2.86 -4.16 -9.62
N SER A 77 3.26 -2.89 -9.55
CA SER A 77 2.49 -1.76 -10.06
C SER A 77 3.39 -0.78 -10.79
N VAL A 78 2.80 0.01 -11.69
CA VAL A 78 3.52 1.06 -12.42
C VAL A 78 3.07 2.41 -11.88
N GLN A 79 4.04 3.30 -11.64
CA GLN A 79 3.77 4.68 -11.29
C GLN A 79 3.25 5.46 -12.49
N ASP A 80 2.02 5.93 -12.40
CA ASP A 80 1.40 6.76 -13.43
C ASP A 80 1.61 8.25 -13.18
N ASP A 81 1.64 8.65 -11.91
CA ASP A 81 1.71 10.05 -11.49
C ASP A 81 2.23 10.20 -10.05
N TYR A 82 2.67 11.42 -9.71
CA TYR A 82 3.18 11.78 -8.39
C TYR A 82 2.87 13.25 -8.03
N GLU A 83 2.32 13.48 -6.84
CA GLU A 83 2.08 14.81 -6.26
C GLU A 83 2.94 14.99 -5.01
N ASP A 84 3.93 15.87 -5.12
CA ASP A 84 4.85 16.28 -4.04
C ASP A 84 4.18 17.29 -3.11
N ASN A 85 4.40 17.14 -1.80
CA ASN A 85 3.98 18.07 -0.76
C ASN A 85 4.81 19.38 -0.74
N GLY A 86 5.89 19.42 -1.53
CA GLY A 86 6.75 20.58 -1.76
C GLY A 86 8.13 20.46 -1.12
N ASP A 87 8.50 19.28 -0.60
CA ASP A 87 9.84 19.02 -0.04
C ASP A 87 10.84 18.47 -1.09
N GLY A 88 10.34 18.08 -2.26
CA GLY A 88 11.15 17.67 -3.41
C GLY A 88 11.76 16.27 -3.31
N VAL A 89 11.30 15.45 -2.36
CA VAL A 89 11.76 14.07 -2.12
C VAL A 89 10.57 13.15 -1.93
N VAL A 90 10.79 11.82 -1.86
CA VAL A 90 9.70 10.87 -1.57
C VAL A 90 9.44 10.81 -0.08
N SER A 91 8.37 11.44 0.38
CA SER A 91 8.10 11.65 1.80
C SER A 91 6.67 11.24 2.21
N ALA A 92 6.42 11.25 3.52
CA ALA A 92 5.06 11.17 4.03
C ALA A 92 4.26 12.42 3.63
N CYS A 93 2.97 12.25 3.40
CA CYS A 93 2.02 13.24 2.87
C CYS A 93 2.05 13.49 1.36
N ASP A 94 2.98 12.89 0.63
CA ASP A 94 2.92 12.89 -0.83
C ASP A 94 1.79 11.99 -1.34
N ARG A 95 1.48 12.10 -2.62
CA ARG A 95 0.52 11.21 -3.28
C ARG A 95 1.14 10.56 -4.48
N ILE A 96 0.90 9.27 -4.62
CA ILE A 96 1.41 8.48 -5.73
C ILE A 96 0.25 7.77 -6.40
N LYS A 97 0.25 7.76 -7.74
CA LYS A 97 -0.73 7.01 -8.52
C LYS A 97 -0.07 5.74 -9.06
N LEU A 98 -0.57 4.59 -8.61
CA LEU A 98 -0.06 3.28 -9.03
C LEU A 98 -1.16 2.53 -9.78
N SER A 99 -0.88 2.17 -11.04
CA SER A 99 -1.79 1.38 -11.90
C SER A 99 -3.23 1.90 -11.93
N GLY A 100 -3.41 3.21 -11.97
CA GLY A 100 -4.69 3.90 -12.05
C GLY A 100 -5.28 4.34 -10.70
N VAL A 101 -4.75 3.84 -9.58
CA VAL A 101 -5.27 4.10 -8.23
C VAL A 101 -4.42 5.14 -7.51
N LEU A 102 -5.08 6.15 -6.92
CA LEU A 102 -4.40 7.21 -6.18
C LEU A 102 -4.21 6.79 -4.72
N TYR A 103 -2.98 6.92 -4.24
CA TYR A 103 -2.60 6.62 -2.87
C TYR A 103 -2.00 7.85 -2.18
N HIS A 104 -2.17 7.92 -0.88
CA HIS A 104 -1.47 8.82 0.03
C HIS A 104 -0.32 8.08 0.67
N ILE A 105 0.88 8.66 0.64
CA ILE A 105 2.06 8.11 1.30
C ILE A 105 1.95 8.44 2.79
N VAL A 106 1.78 7.43 3.63
CA VAL A 106 1.66 7.60 5.09
C VAL A 106 2.99 7.45 5.81
N TRP A 107 3.95 6.79 5.18
CA TRP A 107 5.32 6.63 5.66
C TRP A 107 6.27 6.50 4.49
N ALA A 108 7.46 7.07 4.63
CA ALA A 108 8.59 6.89 3.74
C ALA A 108 9.85 6.83 4.62
N GLY A 109 10.69 5.81 4.43
CA GLY A 109 11.83 5.62 5.31
C GLY A 109 12.67 4.39 4.97
N PRO A 110 13.68 4.11 5.80
CA PRO A 110 14.59 3.00 5.56
C PRO A 110 13.91 1.65 5.81
N THR A 111 14.03 0.76 4.84
CA THR A 111 13.67 -0.65 4.95
C THR A 111 14.94 -1.50 4.94
N TYR A 112 15.08 -2.30 5.98
CA TYR A 112 16.23 -3.17 6.20
C TYR A 112 15.92 -4.57 5.67
N TRP A 113 16.63 -4.95 4.62
CA TRP A 113 16.66 -6.32 4.13
C TRP A 113 17.75 -7.07 4.86
N THR A 114 17.35 -8.10 5.61
CA THR A 114 18.27 -8.80 6.50
C THR A 114 18.29 -10.30 6.24
N THR A 115 19.42 -10.92 6.58
CA THR A 115 19.55 -12.37 6.68
C THR A 115 19.57 -12.76 8.15
N CYS A 116 18.54 -13.48 8.59
CA CYS A 116 18.40 -14.02 9.94
C CYS A 116 19.19 -15.30 10.11
N SER A 117 20.18 -15.33 11.00
CA SER A 117 21.05 -16.49 11.25
C SER A 117 21.27 -16.73 12.76
N PRO A 118 21.42 -18.00 13.21
CA PRO A 118 21.78 -18.30 14.60
C PRO A 118 23.21 -17.91 14.97
N THR A 119 24.02 -17.49 14.00
CA THR A 119 25.40 -17.02 14.21
C THR A 119 25.63 -15.75 13.41
N PRO A 120 26.40 -14.77 13.92
CA PRO A 120 26.71 -13.56 13.16
C PRO A 120 27.35 -13.91 11.81
N GLY A 121 26.76 -13.44 10.70
CA GLY A 121 27.25 -13.69 9.34
C GLY A 121 27.10 -15.14 8.83
N GLY A 122 26.33 -16.00 9.52
CA GLY A 122 26.02 -17.35 9.05
C GLY A 122 24.94 -17.39 7.96
N PRO A 123 24.68 -18.56 7.35
CA PRO A 123 23.55 -18.72 6.43
C PRO A 123 22.23 -18.49 7.18
N GLY A 124 21.23 -17.99 6.46
CA GLY A 124 19.99 -17.57 7.07
C GLY A 124 18.83 -17.42 6.09
N THR A 125 17.69 -16.96 6.61
CA THR A 125 16.50 -16.63 5.82
C THR A 125 16.32 -15.12 5.73
N THR A 126 15.77 -14.64 4.62
CA THR A 126 15.47 -13.22 4.46
C THR A 126 14.34 -12.80 5.38
N VAL A 127 14.55 -11.71 6.11
CA VAL A 127 13.55 -11.01 6.92
C VAL A 127 13.66 -9.52 6.62
N ILE A 128 12.52 -8.87 6.43
CA ILE A 128 12.45 -7.45 6.06
C ILE A 128 11.87 -6.69 7.24
N PHE A 129 12.56 -5.61 7.65
CA PHE A 129 12.14 -4.78 8.78
C PHE A 129 12.05 -3.31 8.40
N GLU A 130 11.11 -2.61 9.01
CA GLU A 130 10.98 -1.16 8.99
C GLU A 130 11.02 -0.65 10.44
N PRO A 131 11.77 0.43 10.74
CA PRO A 131 11.79 1.03 12.05
C PRO A 131 10.49 1.79 12.30
N THR A 132 9.88 1.58 13.46
CA THR A 132 8.65 2.29 13.85
C THR A 132 8.88 3.80 13.99
N ASN A 133 10.11 4.17 14.34
CA ASN A 133 10.56 5.55 14.41
C ASN A 133 12.03 5.62 13.96
N PRO A 134 12.30 5.85 12.66
CA PRO A 134 13.66 5.85 12.13
C PRO A 134 14.50 6.94 12.80
N THR A 135 15.64 6.57 13.39
CA THR A 135 16.67 7.54 13.76
C THR A 135 17.56 7.86 12.55
N THR A 136 18.54 8.77 12.71
CA THR A 136 19.40 9.30 11.65
C THR A 136 20.40 8.29 11.04
N GLY A 137 20.09 7.00 11.05
CA GLY A 137 21.00 5.93 10.59
C GLY A 137 22.21 5.76 11.50
N GLU A 138 22.03 6.00 12.79
CA GLU A 138 23.06 5.87 13.83
C GLU A 138 22.85 4.57 14.60
N ASN A 139 23.17 4.56 15.91
CA ASN A 139 23.04 3.41 16.77
C ASN A 139 21.57 2.97 16.94
N PRO A 140 21.17 1.78 16.42
CA PRO A 140 19.79 1.33 16.48
C PRO A 140 19.41 0.67 17.81
N ILE A 141 20.32 0.59 18.78
CA ILE A 141 20.03 -0.02 20.07
C ILE A 141 18.82 0.66 20.72
N CYS A 142 17.88 -0.15 21.21
CA CYS A 142 16.58 0.23 21.75
C CYS A 142 15.55 0.76 20.73
N GLU A 143 15.82 0.68 19.44
CA GLU A 143 14.78 0.91 18.43
C GLU A 143 13.79 -0.26 18.39
N ILE A 144 12.54 0.08 18.05
CA ILE A 144 11.49 -0.90 17.77
C ILE A 144 11.31 -0.98 16.27
N TRP A 145 11.60 -2.14 15.71
CA TRP A 145 11.33 -2.42 14.31
C TRP A 145 10.14 -3.35 14.20
N HIS A 146 9.37 -3.22 13.12
CA HIS A 146 8.35 -4.20 12.79
C HIS A 146 8.75 -4.96 11.54
N GLU A 147 8.45 -6.25 11.55
CA GLU A 147 8.65 -7.12 10.41
C GLU A 147 7.60 -6.81 9.33
N VAL A 148 8.05 -6.65 8.09
CA VAL A 148 7.20 -6.52 6.91
C VAL A 148 6.99 -7.90 6.28
N TYR A 149 8.04 -8.73 6.31
CA TYR A 149 8.05 -10.08 5.73
C TYR A 149 9.02 -11.00 6.49
N PRO A 150 8.70 -12.30 6.67
CA PRO A 150 7.45 -12.98 6.27
C PRO A 150 6.25 -12.80 7.22
N GLU A 151 6.46 -12.47 8.48
CA GLU A 151 5.44 -12.30 9.52
C GLU A 151 5.12 -10.82 9.75
N PHE A 152 4.10 -10.33 9.05
CA PHE A 152 3.76 -8.91 9.09
C PHE A 152 3.44 -8.38 10.50
N CYS A 153 4.03 -7.24 10.81
CA CYS A 153 3.87 -6.43 12.02
C CYS A 153 4.33 -7.13 13.32
N ARG A 154 5.12 -8.20 13.23
CA ARG A 154 5.85 -8.72 14.39
C ARG A 154 6.88 -7.68 14.84
N GLN A 155 6.78 -7.19 16.06
CA GLN A 155 7.72 -6.20 16.58
C GLN A 155 8.94 -6.87 17.20
N ILE A 156 10.10 -6.26 16.99
CA ILE A 156 11.38 -6.62 17.61
C ILE A 156 11.98 -5.39 18.29
N HIS A 157 12.72 -5.62 19.37
CA HIS A 157 13.53 -4.62 20.06
C HIS A 157 14.99 -4.92 19.76
N ILE A 158 15.74 -3.92 19.27
CA ILE A 158 17.16 -4.11 18.97
C ILE A 158 17.96 -4.04 20.27
N ASP A 159 18.56 -5.16 20.66
CA ASP A 159 19.30 -5.28 21.93
C ASP A 159 20.78 -4.96 21.77
N SER A 160 21.37 -5.32 20.64
CA SER A 160 22.75 -4.95 20.33
C SER A 160 22.97 -4.75 18.83
N TRP A 161 24.05 -4.04 18.51
CA TRP A 161 24.48 -3.73 17.15
C TRP A 161 25.98 -3.93 17.03
N ILE A 162 26.38 -4.68 16.00
CA ILE A 162 27.76 -4.90 15.60
C ILE A 162 27.97 -4.08 14.32
N ASP A 163 28.61 -2.93 14.50
CA ASP A 163 29.04 -2.02 13.45
C ASP A 163 30.16 -2.64 12.59
N ASN A 164 30.09 -2.42 11.28
CA ASN A 164 31.12 -2.79 10.32
C ASN A 164 32.39 -1.90 10.42
N GLY A 165 32.34 -0.85 11.23
CA GLY A 165 33.44 0.05 11.56
C GLY A 165 33.32 1.45 10.94
N ASP A 166 32.16 1.79 10.35
CA ASP A 166 31.89 3.12 9.83
C ASP A 166 31.10 4.02 10.79
N GLY A 167 30.58 3.45 11.90
CA GLY A 167 29.86 4.18 12.93
C GLY A 167 28.42 4.55 12.55
N HIS A 168 27.89 3.98 11.47
CA HIS A 168 26.55 4.21 10.97
C HIS A 168 25.82 2.89 10.74
N LEU A 169 24.51 2.85 10.96
CA LEU A 169 23.73 1.66 10.63
C LEU A 169 23.69 1.47 9.11
N THR A 170 24.53 0.59 8.60
CA THR A 170 24.75 0.39 7.17
C THR A 170 24.79 -1.08 6.78
N VAL A 171 24.99 -1.34 5.49
CA VAL A 171 25.15 -2.70 4.95
C VAL A 171 26.38 -3.36 5.60
N CYS A 172 26.30 -4.66 5.84
CA CYS A 172 27.28 -5.48 6.56
C CYS A 172 27.27 -5.34 8.09
N ASP A 173 26.43 -4.50 8.64
CA ASP A 173 26.18 -4.50 10.08
C ASP A 173 25.36 -5.72 10.50
N VAL A 174 25.39 -6.03 11.80
CA VAL A 174 24.54 -7.07 12.37
C VAL A 174 23.79 -6.49 13.57
N VAL A 175 22.47 -6.61 13.57
CA VAL A 175 21.65 -6.33 14.75
C VAL A 175 21.22 -7.63 15.43
N ASP A 176 21.13 -7.59 16.75
CA ASP A 176 20.73 -8.71 17.59
C ASP A 176 19.42 -8.41 18.30
N VAL A 177 18.56 -9.43 18.36
CA VAL A 177 17.29 -9.43 19.09
C VAL A 177 17.31 -10.64 20.01
N GLN A 178 17.26 -10.42 21.32
CA GLN A 178 17.02 -11.48 22.28
C GLN A 178 15.55 -11.88 22.24
N ASP A 179 15.31 -13.14 21.92
CA ASP A 179 14.01 -13.74 22.12
C ASP A 179 13.74 -13.85 23.64
N PRO A 180 12.64 -13.28 24.16
CA PRO A 180 12.27 -13.41 25.57
C PRO A 180 12.04 -14.86 26.02
N THR A 181 11.95 -15.83 25.10
CA THR A 181 11.83 -17.26 25.38
C THR A 181 13.17 -17.96 25.66
N GLY A 182 14.31 -17.27 25.52
CA GLY A 182 15.64 -17.81 25.82
C GLY A 182 16.23 -18.73 24.76
N LEU A 183 15.67 -18.70 23.54
CA LEU A 183 16.29 -19.28 22.36
C LEU A 183 17.54 -18.48 21.95
N PRO A 184 18.47 -19.07 21.16
CA PRO A 184 19.67 -18.37 20.73
C PRO A 184 19.31 -17.02 20.07
N PRO A 185 20.10 -15.96 20.29
CA PRO A 185 19.89 -14.69 19.62
C PRO A 185 19.77 -14.89 18.11
N ASN A 186 18.74 -14.32 17.52
CA ASN A 186 18.65 -14.24 16.06
C ASN A 186 19.47 -13.02 15.64
N TYR A 187 20.57 -13.27 14.94
CA TYR A 187 21.37 -12.22 14.34
C TYR A 187 20.79 -11.87 12.97
N TYR A 188 20.58 -10.59 12.74
CA TYR A 188 20.10 -10.06 11.47
C TYR A 188 21.22 -9.27 10.82
N HIS A 189 21.87 -9.89 9.84
CA HIS A 189 22.87 -9.22 9.02
C HIS A 189 22.17 -8.29 8.02
N ILE A 190 22.56 -7.01 7.97
CA ILE A 190 21.99 -6.03 7.04
C ILE A 190 22.59 -6.26 5.65
N ASP A 191 21.79 -6.81 4.75
CA ASP A 191 22.22 -7.11 3.37
C ASP A 191 22.04 -5.91 2.44
N ARG A 192 21.01 -5.11 2.72
CA ARG A 192 20.57 -3.98 1.89
C ARG A 192 19.67 -3.05 2.69
N ILE A 193 19.79 -1.76 2.41
CA ILE A 193 18.94 -0.71 2.96
C ILE A 193 18.36 0.06 1.79
N GLU A 194 17.04 0.18 1.74
CA GLU A 194 16.34 0.94 0.70
C GLU A 194 15.36 1.93 1.31
N CYS A 195 14.95 2.93 0.54
CA CYS A 195 13.86 3.80 0.92
C CYS A 195 12.57 3.23 0.33
N ASP A 196 11.70 2.70 1.18
CA ASP A 196 10.38 2.20 0.77
C ASP A 196 9.29 3.12 1.30
N ILE A 197 8.06 2.86 0.85
CA ILE A 197 6.89 3.66 1.24
C ILE A 197 5.74 2.78 1.70
N THR A 198 5.00 3.28 2.68
CA THR A 198 3.70 2.76 3.06
C THR A 198 2.61 3.67 2.47
N ILE A 199 1.64 3.07 1.81
CA ILE A 199 0.60 3.78 1.06
C ILE A 199 -0.81 3.37 1.50
N GLU A 200 -1.71 4.35 1.50
CA GLU A 200 -3.14 4.15 1.75
C GLU A 200 -3.97 4.69 0.57
N GLU A 201 -4.96 3.92 0.12
CA GLU A 201 -5.81 4.33 -0.99
C GLU A 201 -6.62 5.58 -0.64
N VAL A 202 -6.56 6.59 -1.51
CA VAL A 202 -7.37 7.80 -1.35
C VAL A 202 -8.78 7.50 -1.84
N ILE A 203 -9.69 7.26 -0.88
CA ILE A 203 -11.12 7.16 -1.16
C ILE A 203 -11.68 8.54 -1.55
N VAL A 204 -11.66 8.84 -2.85
CA VAL A 204 -12.37 10.02 -3.36
C VAL A 204 -13.88 9.79 -3.20
N PRO A 205 -14.59 10.60 -2.40
CA PRO A 205 -16.03 10.45 -2.27
C PRO A 205 -16.64 10.67 -3.65
N VAL A 206 -17.25 9.62 -4.21
CA VAL A 206 -17.97 9.74 -5.47
C VAL A 206 -19.06 10.77 -5.25
N ALA A 207 -18.94 11.93 -5.92
CA ALA A 207 -19.98 12.94 -5.88
C ALA A 207 -21.31 12.25 -6.23
N PRO A 208 -22.38 12.46 -5.45
CA PRO A 208 -23.64 11.78 -5.70
C PRO A 208 -24.04 12.05 -7.14
N SER A 209 -24.32 10.96 -7.87
CA SER A 209 -24.69 11.05 -9.28
C SER A 209 -25.84 12.05 -9.44
N THR A 210 -25.93 12.68 -10.61
CA THR A 210 -27.05 13.57 -10.95
C THR A 210 -28.40 12.91 -10.63
N TRP A 211 -28.49 11.59 -10.78
CA TRP A 211 -29.66 10.79 -10.43
C TRP A 211 -29.92 10.67 -8.92
N SER A 212 -28.88 10.50 -8.09
CA SER A 212 -29.03 10.55 -6.62
C SER A 212 -29.52 11.91 -6.13
N LYS A 213 -29.03 13.00 -6.74
CA LYS A 213 -29.50 14.36 -6.43
C LYS A 213 -30.98 14.55 -6.78
N ILE A 214 -31.40 14.04 -7.95
CA ILE A 214 -32.81 14.08 -8.39
C ILE A 214 -33.71 13.24 -7.46
N LYS A 215 -33.30 12.02 -7.08
CA LYS A 215 -34.06 11.18 -6.14
C LYS A 215 -34.24 11.85 -4.78
N SER A 216 -33.18 12.47 -4.23
CA SER A 216 -33.25 13.20 -2.97
C SER A 216 -34.22 14.38 -3.04
N ALA A 217 -34.26 15.10 -4.17
CA ALA A 217 -35.17 16.23 -4.37
C ALA A 217 -36.64 15.79 -4.51
N ILE A 218 -36.90 14.61 -5.10
CA ILE A 218 -38.26 14.07 -5.26
C ILE A 218 -38.77 13.44 -3.96
N GLY A 219 -37.89 12.76 -3.21
CA GLY A 219 -38.24 12.15 -1.92
C GLY A 219 -38.58 13.14 -0.81
N SER A 220 -38.17 14.41 -0.93
CA SER A 220 -38.55 15.49 0.00
C SER A 220 -39.87 16.20 -0.37
N ILE A 221 -40.55 15.78 -1.44
CA ILE A 221 -41.78 16.40 -1.95
C ILE A 221 -43.03 15.54 -1.61
N PHE A 222 -42.86 14.36 -0.99
CA PHE A 222 -43.95 13.49 -0.52
C PHE A 222 -43.89 13.28 0.99
#